data_AF-A0A350V5J9-F1
#
_entry.id   AF-A0A350V5J9-F1
#
_cell.length_a   1.000
_cell.length_b   1.000
_cell.length_c   1.000
_cell.angle_alpha   90.00
_cell.angle_beta   90.00
_cell.angle_gamma   90.00
#
_symmetry.space_group_name_H-M   'P 1'
#
loop_
_entity.id
_entity.type
_entity.pdbx_description
1 polymer ?
#
loop_
_entity_poly.entity_id
_entity_poly.type
_entity_poly.pdbx_seq_one_letter_code
_entity_poly.pdbx_strand_id
1 'polypeptide(L)'
;MNNSELKEKLEAHYLSYKQKFSSKDPVWILHRFSRERDIELIGLITAAYAYGSVDQINRFIEDLLQKTGNKPYEFTINFSKRKDKKHLDGLYYRFNSQFDLLDMFSSL
;
A
#
# COMPACT_ATOMS: atom_id res chain seq x y z
N MET A 1 24.40 8.24 -26.30
CA MET A 1 24.34 7.63 -24.96
C MET A 1 23.89 6.19 -25.15
N ASN A 2 24.72 5.22 -24.77
CA ASN A 2 24.31 3.81 -24.85
C ASN A 2 23.40 3.45 -23.66
N ASN A 3 22.72 2.30 -23.72
CA ASN A 3 21.77 1.91 -22.67
C ASN A 3 22.41 1.78 -21.27
N SER A 4 23.71 1.47 -21.19
CA SER A 4 24.44 1.36 -19.91
C SER A 4 24.65 2.74 -19.28
N GLU A 5 25.11 3.71 -20.06
CA GLU A 5 25.31 5.09 -19.61
C GLU A 5 23.99 5.75 -19.18
N LEU A 6 22.88 5.46 -19.88
CA LEU A 6 21.56 5.93 -19.48
C LEU A 6 21.15 5.33 -18.14
N LYS A 7 21.30 4.01 -17.98
CA LYS A 7 20.95 3.30 -16.75
C LYS A 7 21.75 3.85 -15.55
N GLU A 8 23.05 4.02 -15.69
CA GLU A 8 23.89 4.56 -14.62
C GLU A 8 23.47 5.98 -14.20
N LYS A 9 23.13 6.86 -15.16
CA LYS A 9 22.62 8.19 -14.86
C LYS A 9 21.28 8.16 -14.13
N LEU A 10 20.35 7.32 -14.58
CA LEU A 10 19.04 7.17 -13.95
C LEU A 10 19.17 6.60 -12.53
N GLU A 11 20.03 5.60 -12.32
CA GLU A 11 20.33 5.05 -10.99
C GLU A 11 20.98 6.09 -10.08
N ALA A 12 21.91 6.90 -10.59
CA ALA A 12 22.53 7.97 -9.81
C ALA A 12 21.48 9.02 -9.36
N HIS A 13 20.59 9.43 -10.25
CA HIS A 13 19.48 10.32 -9.89
C HIS A 13 18.55 9.66 -8.87
N TYR A 14 18.13 8.42 -9.13
CA TYR A 14 17.30 7.66 -8.21
C TYR A 14 17.93 7.61 -6.82
N LEU A 15 19.21 7.22 -6.69
CA LEU A 15 19.91 7.17 -5.41
C LEU A 15 20.05 8.55 -4.74
N SER A 16 20.20 9.63 -5.51
CA SER A 16 20.30 11.00 -4.94
C SER A 16 18.96 11.52 -4.38
N TYR A 17 17.83 11.12 -4.97
CA TYR A 17 16.50 11.56 -4.57
C TYR A 17 15.75 10.52 -3.72
N LYS A 18 16.23 9.28 -3.70
CA LYS A 18 15.81 8.21 -2.79
C LYS A 18 16.29 8.57 -1.39
N GLN A 19 15.63 9.55 -0.80
CA GLN A 19 15.77 9.82 0.61
C GLN A 19 15.26 8.58 1.35
N LYS A 20 16.13 8.00 2.19
CA LYS A 20 15.74 6.95 3.13
C LYS A 20 14.55 7.50 3.92
N PHE A 21 13.36 6.92 3.74
CA PHE A 21 12.16 7.25 4.52
C PHE A 21 11.55 8.64 4.25
N SER A 22 11.35 9.01 2.99
CA SER A 22 10.49 10.16 2.70
C SER A 22 9.03 9.79 3.00
N SER A 23 8.49 10.28 4.11
CA SER A 23 7.05 10.26 4.42
C SER A 23 6.20 10.98 3.36
N LYS A 24 6.83 11.59 2.35
CA LYS A 24 6.19 12.30 1.24
C LYS A 24 5.88 11.41 0.04
N ASP A 25 6.13 10.10 0.11
CA ASP A 25 5.68 9.13 -0.90
C ASP A 25 4.86 8.00 -0.24
N PRO A 26 3.60 7.76 -0.65
CA PRO A 26 2.80 6.64 -0.16
C PRO A 26 3.43 5.27 -0.37
N VAL A 27 4.20 5.09 -1.45
CA VAL A 27 4.85 3.82 -1.80
C VAL A 27 5.92 3.44 -0.77
N TRP A 28 6.37 4.38 0.07
CA TRP A 28 7.36 4.09 1.09
C TRP A 28 6.90 2.97 2.06
N ILE A 29 5.60 2.87 2.35
CA ILE A 29 5.02 1.86 3.23
C ILE A 29 5.43 0.43 2.86
N LEU A 30 5.70 0.17 1.58
CA LEU A 30 6.09 -1.14 1.05
C LEU A 30 7.42 -1.63 1.62
N HIS A 31 8.34 -0.71 1.94
CA HIS A 31 9.64 -1.05 2.50
C HIS A 31 9.58 -1.61 3.94
N ARG A 32 8.41 -1.58 4.59
CA ARG A 32 8.18 -2.24 5.89
C ARG A 32 8.05 -3.76 5.78
N PHE A 33 7.77 -4.26 4.58
CA PHE A 33 7.52 -5.68 4.34
C PHE A 33 8.74 -6.32 3.70
N SER A 34 9.06 -7.54 4.12
CA SER A 34 10.12 -8.36 3.53
C SER A 34 9.58 -9.47 2.64
N ARG A 35 8.30 -9.84 2.80
CA ARG A 35 7.63 -10.86 2.00
C ARG A 35 7.06 -10.23 0.74
N GLU A 36 7.46 -10.75 -0.42
CA GLU A 36 7.02 -10.26 -1.74
C GLU A 36 5.50 -10.16 -1.87
N ARG A 37 4.76 -11.16 -1.37
CA ARG A 37 3.28 -11.15 -1.45
C ARG A 37 2.62 -10.03 -0.64
N ASP A 38 3.20 -9.65 0.51
CA ASP A 38 2.71 -8.52 1.29
C ASP A 38 3.06 -7.20 0.59
N ILE A 39 4.25 -7.11 -0.02
CA ILE A 39 4.69 -5.96 -0.82
C ILE A 39 3.76 -5.76 -2.02
N GLU A 40 3.46 -6.81 -2.79
CA GLU A 40 2.58 -6.73 -3.96
C GLU A 40 1.17 -6.30 -3.58
N LEU A 41 0.59 -6.93 -2.55
CA LEU A 41 -0.76 -6.61 -2.11
C LEU A 41 -0.87 -5.18 -1.60
N ILE A 42 0.02 -4.74 -0.70
CA ILE A 42 -0.02 -3.36 -0.21
C ILE A 42 0.35 -2.38 -1.32
N GLY A 43 1.19 -2.77 -2.28
CA GLY A 43 1.48 -1.97 -3.47
C GLY A 43 0.22 -1.69 -4.28
N LEU A 44 -0.55 -2.74 -4.57
CA LEU A 44 -1.82 -2.64 -5.28
C LEU A 44 -2.82 -1.76 -4.52
N ILE A 45 -3.01 -2.01 -3.23
CA ILE A 45 -3.96 -1.24 -2.40
C ILE A 45 -3.51 0.22 -2.31
N THR A 46 -2.24 0.49 -2.02
CA THR A 46 -1.72 1.85 -1.92
C THR A 46 -1.90 2.59 -3.24
N ALA A 47 -1.61 1.94 -4.37
CA ALA A 47 -1.82 2.52 -5.70
C ALA A 47 -3.30 2.83 -5.98
N ALA A 48 -4.21 1.92 -5.61
CA ALA A 48 -5.65 2.12 -5.76
C ALA A 48 -6.18 3.31 -4.94
N TYR A 49 -5.52 3.65 -3.83
CA TYR A 49 -5.89 4.75 -2.93
C TYR A 49 -4.97 5.98 -3.02
N ALA A 50 -4.06 6.02 -4.01
CA ALA A 50 -3.05 7.07 -4.16
C ALA A 50 -3.60 8.38 -4.77
N TYR A 51 -4.72 8.90 -4.25
CA TYR A 51 -5.33 10.15 -4.71
C TYR A 51 -5.63 11.10 -3.55
N GLY A 52 -4.91 12.22 -3.50
CA GLY A 52 -5.04 13.22 -2.45
C GLY A 52 -3.70 13.57 -1.81
N SER A 53 -3.73 14.18 -0.63
CA SER A 53 -2.51 14.49 0.12
C SER A 53 -1.85 13.22 0.64
N VAL A 54 -0.53 13.12 0.50
CA VAL A 54 0.27 11.97 0.95
C VAL A 54 0.04 11.64 2.43
N ASP A 55 -0.06 12.63 3.30
CA ASP A 55 -0.33 12.41 4.73
C ASP A 55 -1.66 11.68 4.99
N GLN A 56 -2.69 11.97 4.19
CA GLN A 56 -3.98 11.28 4.31
C GLN A 56 -3.90 9.85 3.78
N ILE A 57 -3.18 9.65 2.67
CA ILE A 57 -2.97 8.31 2.11
C ILE A 57 -2.24 7.45 3.14
N ASN A 58 -1.13 7.95 3.68
CA ASN A 58 -0.34 7.24 4.68
C ASN A 58 -1.15 6.90 5.94
N ARG A 59 -1.94 7.84 6.47
CA ARG A 59 -2.81 7.55 7.63
C ARG A 59 -3.82 6.44 7.33
N PHE A 60 -4.47 6.50 6.17
CA PHE A 60 -5.44 5.48 5.79
C PHE A 60 -4.82 4.10 5.62
N ILE A 61 -3.66 4.02 4.95
CA ILE A 61 -2.95 2.74 4.78
C ILE A 61 -2.46 2.22 6.14
N GLU A 62 -2.01 3.09 7.05
CA GLU A 62 -1.64 2.67 8.40
C GLU A 62 -2.83 2.07 9.17
N ASP A 63 -3.99 2.71 9.13
CA ASP A 63 -5.22 2.23 9.79
C ASP A 63 -5.66 0.88 9.20
N LEU A 64 -5.56 0.72 7.88
CA LEU A 64 -5.82 -0.55 7.20
C LEU A 64 -4.83 -1.64 7.66
N LEU A 65 -3.55 -1.32 7.74
CA LEU A 65 -2.52 -2.26 8.18
C LEU A 65 -2.73 -2.71 9.63
N GLN A 66 -3.12 -1.80 10.52
CA GLN A 66 -3.49 -2.14 11.89
C GLN A 66 -4.67 -3.11 11.94
N LYS A 67 -5.71 -2.88 11.12
CA LYS A 67 -6.90 -3.73 11.03
C LYS A 67 -6.63 -5.11 10.42
N THR A 68 -5.59 -5.24 9.60
CA THR A 68 -5.13 -6.52 9.02
C THR A 68 -3.99 -7.17 9.84
N GLY A 69 -3.67 -6.62 11.01
CA GLY A 69 -2.63 -7.16 11.91
C GLY A 69 -1.21 -7.09 11.32
N ASN A 70 -0.94 -6.13 10.43
CA ASN A 70 0.31 -6.02 9.65
C ASN A 70 0.65 -7.27 8.82
N LYS A 71 -0.35 -8.11 8.52
CA LYS A 71 -0.21 -9.30 7.68
C LYS A 71 -1.24 -9.30 6.57
N PRO A 72 -1.22 -8.29 5.69
CA PRO A 72 -2.27 -8.06 4.72
C PRO A 72 -2.48 -9.26 3.79
N TYR A 73 -1.42 -9.95 3.36
CA TYR A 73 -1.59 -11.14 2.52
C TYR A 73 -2.29 -12.29 3.25
N GLU A 74 -1.87 -12.57 4.49
CA GLU A 74 -2.48 -13.63 5.32
C GLU A 74 -3.94 -13.29 5.66
N PHE A 75 -4.24 -12.02 5.91
CA PHE A 75 -5.61 -11.54 6.09
C PHE A 75 -6.45 -11.78 4.83
N THR A 76 -5.97 -11.39 3.65
CA THR A 76 -6.69 -11.53 2.38
C THR A 76 -7.00 -12.99 2.04
N ILE A 77 -6.01 -13.89 2.08
CA ILE A 77 -6.25 -15.30 1.68
C ILE A 77 -7.22 -16.04 2.60
N ASN A 78 -7.36 -15.58 3.85
CA ASN A 78 -8.27 -16.15 4.84
C ASN A 78 -9.55 -15.32 4.98
N PHE A 79 -9.69 -14.26 4.18
CA PHE A 79 -10.75 -13.28 4.31
C PHE A 79 -12.10 -13.90 3.97
N SER A 80 -13.07 -13.71 4.85
CA SER A 80 -14.47 -14.02 4.60
C SER A 80 -15.31 -12.79 4.87
N LYS A 81 -15.92 -12.22 3.82
CA LYS A 81 -16.80 -11.05 3.93
C LYS A 81 -17.88 -11.18 5.02
N ARG A 82 -18.37 -12.39 5.28
CA ARG A 82 -19.35 -12.66 6.34
C ARG A 82 -18.76 -12.55 7.75
N LYS A 83 -17.55 -13.06 7.96
CA LYS A 83 -16.90 -13.15 9.29
C LYS A 83 -16.11 -11.89 9.61
N ASP A 84 -15.40 -11.37 8.62
CA ASP A 84 -14.33 -10.41 8.84
C ASP A 84 -14.72 -8.97 8.53
N LYS A 85 -15.96 -8.73 8.07
CA LYS A 85 -16.47 -7.38 7.77
C LYS A 85 -16.20 -6.38 8.88
N LYS A 86 -16.37 -6.79 10.14
CA LYS A 86 -16.19 -5.94 11.32
C LYS A 86 -14.76 -5.43 11.50
N HIS A 87 -13.75 -6.13 10.98
CA HIS A 87 -12.36 -5.68 11.08
C HIS A 87 -12.14 -4.38 10.32
N LEU A 88 -12.83 -4.21 9.19
CA LEU A 88 -12.73 -3.02 8.35
C LEU A 88 -13.70 -1.90 8.77
N ASP A 89 -14.47 -2.08 9.85
CA ASP A 89 -15.44 -1.08 10.30
C ASP A 89 -14.76 0.26 10.61
N GLY A 90 -15.35 1.36 10.12
CA GLY A 90 -14.84 2.72 10.31
C GLY A 90 -13.74 3.14 9.34
N LEU A 91 -13.33 2.28 8.40
CA LEU A 91 -12.45 2.69 7.31
C LEU A 91 -13.21 3.52 6.29
N TYR A 92 -12.75 4.76 6.11
CA TYR A 92 -13.26 5.67 5.09
C TYR A 92 -12.09 6.44 4.48
N TYR A 93 -12.08 6.54 3.16
CA TYR A 93 -11.13 7.37 2.44
C TYR A 93 -11.83 8.11 1.30
N ARG A 94 -12.13 9.39 1.56
CA ARG A 94 -12.80 10.29 0.60
C ARG A 94 -14.15 9.71 0.14
N PHE A 95 -14.21 9.16 -1.06
CA PHE A 95 -15.41 8.55 -1.64
C PHE A 95 -15.44 7.02 -1.50
N ASN A 96 -14.36 6.40 -1.01
CA ASN A 96 -14.33 4.98 -0.67
C ASN A 96 -14.73 4.76 0.79
N SER A 97 -15.54 3.75 0.99
CA SER A 97 -15.98 3.26 2.28
C SER A 97 -15.33 1.92 2.58
N GLN A 98 -15.56 1.40 3.78
CA GLN A 98 -15.19 0.05 4.13
C GLN A 98 -15.76 -1.00 3.16
N PHE A 99 -16.92 -0.75 2.53
CA PHE A 99 -17.54 -1.71 1.62
C PHE A 99 -16.71 -1.95 0.36
N ASP A 100 -16.07 -0.90 -0.17
CA ASP A 100 -15.20 -0.98 -1.34
C ASP A 100 -13.97 -1.86 -1.03
N LEU A 101 -13.40 -1.72 0.17
CA LEU A 101 -12.33 -2.61 0.65
C LEU A 101 -12.81 -4.06 0.84
N LEU A 102 -14.01 -4.28 1.38
CA LEU A 102 -14.56 -5.64 1.53
C LEU A 102 -14.70 -6.34 0.19
N ASP A 103 -15.17 -5.60 -0.83
CA ASP A 103 -15.33 -6.13 -2.18
C ASP A 103 -13.98 -6.41 -2.84
N MET A 104 -13.01 -5.51 -2.66
CA MET A 104 -11.63 -5.73 -3.12
C MET A 104 -11.02 -6.98 -2.48
N PHE A 105 -11.05 -7.14 -1.16
CA PHE A 105 -10.50 -8.32 -0.47
C PHE A 105 -11.24 -9.62 -0.81
N SER A 106 -12.53 -9.55 -1.15
CA SER A 106 -13.29 -10.74 -1.60
C SER A 106 -12.96 -11.17 -3.03
N SER A 107 -12.34 -10.29 -3.81
CA SER A 107 -12.07 -10.49 -5.25
C SER A 107 -10.60 -10.83 -5.54
N LEU A 108 -9.73 -10.67 -4.54
CA LEU A 108 -8.30 -11.01 -4.57
C LEU A 108 -8.07 -12.44 -4.09
#